data_AF-A0AAV0CKD5-F1
#
_entry.id   AF-A0AAV0CKD5-F1
#
_cell.length_a   1.000
_cell.length_b   1.000
_cell.length_c   1.000
_cell.angle_alpha   90.00
_cell.angle_beta   90.00
_cell.angle_gamma   90.00
#
_symmetry.space_group_name_H-M   'P 1'
#
loop_
_entity.id
_entity.type
_entity.pdbx_description
1 polymer ?
#
loop_
_entity_poly.entity_id
_entity_poly.type
_entity_poly.pdbx_seq_one_letter_code
_entity_poly.pdbx_strand_id
1 'polypeptide(L)'
;MKKKFKSRASEWLSKNIGRARRDNKKPDWIGEGDWKLLQEYWASDAFKKKSHAGKKNRNSKAGKESQYHGGRIPVTTHVERLTKELTRAPLKIEVFEKVYVPKSGDPPTRVVETKQKYNEMKAQAESQGKSYDEDDSELFCAVVPLYKGRWFGTRSEAESLS
;
A
#
# COMPACT_ATOMS: atom_id res chain seq x y z
N MET A 1 20.12 -8.68 -15.09
CA MET A 1 20.65 -9.09 -13.76
C MET A 1 21.03 -7.93 -12.83
N LYS A 2 21.61 -6.82 -13.34
CA LYS A 2 22.04 -5.64 -12.54
C LYS A 2 20.93 -4.96 -11.72
N LYS A 3 19.68 -4.89 -12.21
CA LYS A 3 18.53 -4.30 -11.48
C LYS A 3 18.14 -5.07 -10.21
N LYS A 4 18.06 -6.41 -10.28
CA LYS A 4 17.63 -7.27 -9.16
C LYS A 4 18.68 -7.37 -8.04
N PHE A 5 19.97 -7.32 -8.41
CA PHE A 5 21.07 -7.27 -7.43
C PHE A 5 21.06 -5.95 -6.65
N LYS A 6 20.92 -4.82 -7.36
CA LYS A 6 20.82 -3.49 -6.73
C LYS A 6 19.61 -3.38 -5.80
N SER A 7 18.46 -3.99 -6.13
CA SER A 7 17.26 -3.93 -5.28
C SER A 7 17.41 -4.77 -4.00
N ARG A 8 17.80 -6.05 -4.12
CA ARG A 8 17.90 -6.95 -2.95
C ARG A 8 19.01 -6.55 -1.99
N ALA A 9 20.18 -6.18 -2.50
CA ALA A 9 21.28 -5.72 -1.66
C ALA A 9 20.92 -4.41 -0.95
N SER A 10 20.30 -3.46 -1.65
CA SER A 10 19.85 -2.19 -1.04
C SER A 10 18.75 -2.40 0.01
N GLU A 11 17.78 -3.27 -0.24
CA GLU A 11 16.74 -3.63 0.74
C GLU A 11 17.34 -4.29 1.98
N TRP A 12 18.25 -5.25 1.78
CA TRP A 12 18.96 -5.91 2.87
C TRP A 12 19.75 -4.90 3.70
N LEU A 13 20.53 -4.02 3.05
CA LEU A 13 21.34 -3.01 3.73
C LEU A 13 20.46 -2.04 4.52
N SER A 14 19.43 -1.47 3.89
CA SER A 14 18.49 -0.54 4.54
C SER A 14 17.82 -1.17 5.76
N LYS A 15 17.40 -2.44 5.65
CA LYS A 15 16.77 -3.18 6.74
C LYS A 15 17.75 -3.43 7.89
N ASN A 16 18.96 -3.86 7.59
CA ASN A 16 19.97 -4.19 8.62
C ASN A 16 20.50 -2.93 9.31
N ILE A 17 20.81 -1.86 8.57
CA ILE A 17 21.16 -0.55 9.14
C ILE A 17 20.02 -0.03 10.02
N GLY A 18 18.77 -0.13 9.54
CA GLY A 18 17.60 0.27 10.32
C GLY A 18 17.39 -0.55 11.60
N ARG A 19 17.78 -1.83 11.61
CA ARG A 19 17.81 -2.68 12.81
C ARG A 19 18.95 -2.25 13.74
N ALA A 20 20.18 -2.13 13.24
CA ALA A 20 21.34 -1.69 14.00
C ALA A 20 21.10 -0.37 14.74
N ARG A 21 20.46 0.61 14.07
CA ARG A 21 20.03 1.86 14.70
C ARG A 21 19.05 1.66 15.85
N ARG A 22 18.04 0.79 15.68
CA ARG A 22 17.02 0.57 16.72
C ARG A 22 17.60 -0.13 17.94
N ASP A 23 18.48 -1.09 17.70
CA ASP A 23 19.11 -1.89 18.74
C ASP A 23 20.36 -1.19 19.32
N ASN A 24 20.73 -0.03 18.75
CA ASN A 24 21.94 0.75 19.04
C ASN A 24 23.22 -0.11 19.11
N LYS A 25 23.30 -1.14 18.25
CA LYS A 25 24.40 -2.10 18.22
C LYS A 25 25.07 -2.07 16.86
N LYS A 26 26.39 -1.83 16.85
CA LYS A 26 27.20 -1.88 15.64
C LYS A 26 27.25 -3.31 15.08
N PRO A 27 26.93 -3.53 13.80
CA PRO A 27 27.14 -4.81 13.14
C PRO A 27 28.62 -5.05 12.81
N ASP A 28 29.05 -6.31 12.79
CA ASP A 28 30.45 -6.69 12.53
C ASP A 28 30.96 -6.26 11.14
N TRP A 29 30.05 -6.15 10.17
CA TRP A 29 30.34 -5.76 8.79
C TRP A 29 30.40 -4.23 8.58
N ILE A 30 30.14 -3.41 9.61
CA ILE A 30 30.32 -1.95 9.55
C ILE A 30 31.61 -1.57 10.29
N GLY A 31 32.49 -0.82 9.62
CA GLY A 31 33.70 -0.26 10.22
C GLY A 31 33.39 0.76 11.32
N GLU A 32 34.30 0.92 12.28
CA GLU A 32 34.07 1.82 13.44
C GLU A 32 33.85 3.28 13.00
N GLY A 33 34.62 3.76 12.03
CA GLY A 33 34.46 5.11 11.48
C GLY A 33 33.10 5.35 10.83
N ASP A 34 32.65 4.40 10.00
CA ASP A 34 31.34 4.48 9.33
C ASP A 34 30.18 4.41 10.34
N TRP A 35 30.33 3.59 11.38
CA TRP A 35 29.34 3.51 12.46
C TRP A 35 29.19 4.84 13.19
N LYS A 36 30.31 5.49 13.54
CA LYS A 36 30.30 6.81 14.17
C LYS A 36 29.62 7.86 13.28
N LEU A 37 29.94 7.87 11.99
CA LEU A 37 29.32 8.78 11.02
C LEU A 37 27.79 8.55 10.92
N LEU A 38 27.35 7.30 10.93
CA LEU A 38 25.92 6.96 10.95
C LEU A 38 25.24 7.45 12.22
N GLN A 39 25.87 7.31 13.39
CA GLN A 39 25.34 7.80 14.66
C GLN A 39 25.22 9.34 14.66
N GLU A 40 26.24 10.05 14.18
CA GLU A 40 26.21 11.50 14.01
C GLU A 40 25.09 11.94 13.06
N TYR A 41 24.94 11.28 11.92
CA TYR A 41 23.85 11.53 10.99
C TYR A 41 22.47 11.28 11.62
N TRP A 42 22.29 10.21 12.39
CA TRP A 42 21.03 9.95 13.08
C TRP A 42 20.75 10.90 14.23
N ALA A 43 21.79 11.47 14.85
CA ALA A 43 21.67 12.50 15.86
C ALA A 43 21.28 13.85 15.27
N SER A 44 21.51 14.08 13.98
CA SER A 44 21.16 15.33 13.30
C SER A 44 19.65 15.65 13.35
N ASP A 45 19.34 16.94 13.45
CA ASP A 45 17.95 17.42 13.49
C ASP A 45 17.20 17.15 12.20
N ALA A 46 17.89 17.23 11.05
CA ALA A 46 17.32 16.92 9.75
C ALA A 46 16.78 15.48 9.71
N PHE A 47 17.58 14.52 10.21
CA PHE A 47 17.16 13.13 10.27
C PHE A 47 16.03 12.90 11.27
N LYS A 48 16.15 13.45 12.49
CA LYS A 48 15.12 13.35 13.53
C LYS A 48 13.78 13.90 13.03
N LYS A 49 13.76 15.10 12.45
CA LYS A 49 12.56 15.73 11.90
C LYS A 49 11.86 14.82 10.89
N LYS A 50 12.62 14.27 9.93
CA LYS A 50 12.08 13.34 8.92
C LYS A 50 11.57 12.03 9.52
N SER A 51 12.30 11.48 10.48
CA SER A 51 11.95 10.24 11.19
C SER A 51 10.65 10.43 12.00
N HIS A 52 10.54 11.52 12.75
CA HIS A 52 9.36 11.86 13.55
C HIS A 52 8.14 12.14 12.67
N ALA A 53 8.28 12.93 11.61
CA ALA A 53 7.20 13.18 10.65
C ALA A 53 6.71 11.87 10.02
N GLY A 54 7.63 10.99 9.60
CA GLY A 54 7.28 9.68 9.08
C GLY A 54 6.53 8.80 10.09
N LYS A 55 6.95 8.80 11.37
CA LYS A 55 6.26 8.09 12.45
C LYS A 55 4.86 8.66 12.70
N LYS A 56 4.73 9.99 12.78
CA LYS A 56 3.45 10.70 12.96
C LYS A 56 2.48 10.38 11.82
N ASN A 57 2.95 10.44 10.57
CA ASN A 57 2.11 10.16 9.40
C ASN A 57 1.61 8.72 9.38
N ARG A 58 2.48 7.73 9.67
CA ARG A 58 2.06 6.32 9.78
C ARG A 58 1.03 6.09 10.88
N ASN A 59 1.16 6.78 12.01
CA ASN A 59 0.25 6.62 13.14
C ASN A 59 -1.00 7.53 13.08
N SER A 60 -1.06 8.43 12.10
CA SER A 60 -2.22 9.30 11.89
C SER A 60 -3.46 8.50 11.50
N LYS A 61 -4.65 9.07 11.74
CA LYS A 61 -5.94 8.49 11.33
C LYS A 61 -5.94 8.14 9.83
N ALA A 62 -5.57 9.09 8.98
CA ALA A 62 -5.46 8.87 7.53
C ALA A 62 -4.46 7.77 7.17
N GLY A 63 -3.34 7.66 7.89
CA GLY A 63 -2.35 6.60 7.69
C GLY A 63 -2.90 5.21 7.99
N LYS A 64 -3.65 5.07 9.10
CA LYS A 64 -4.31 3.81 9.49
C LYS A 64 -5.44 3.44 8.53
N GLU A 65 -6.24 4.42 8.11
CA GLU A 65 -7.35 4.21 7.15
C GLU A 65 -6.87 3.82 5.76
N SER A 66 -5.62 4.14 5.42
CA SER A 66 -5.02 3.81 4.12
C SER A 66 -4.17 2.54 4.15
N GLN A 67 -4.19 1.82 5.28
CA GLN A 67 -3.33 0.67 5.49
C GLN A 67 -3.80 -0.53 4.65
N TYR A 68 -2.84 -1.14 3.95
CA TYR A 68 -3.07 -2.39 3.22
C TYR A 68 -3.00 -3.58 4.17
N HIS A 69 -4.03 -4.42 4.17
CA HIS A 69 -4.19 -5.61 5.01
C HIS A 69 -4.03 -6.93 4.26
N GLY A 70 -3.87 -6.91 2.94
CA GLY A 70 -3.61 -8.10 2.10
C GLY A 70 -2.23 -8.76 2.30
N GLY A 71 -1.43 -8.32 3.29
CA GLY A 71 -0.15 -8.91 3.64
C GLY A 71 0.98 -8.66 2.63
N ARG A 72 1.99 -9.54 2.60
CA ARG A 72 3.10 -9.49 1.61
C ARG A 72 2.77 -10.31 0.38
N ILE A 73 1.53 -10.21 -0.09
CA ILE A 73 1.01 -10.97 -1.22
C ILE A 73 0.61 -9.96 -2.30
N PRO A 74 0.99 -10.19 -3.58
CA PRO A 74 0.56 -9.35 -4.69
C PRO A 74 -0.96 -9.28 -4.80
N VAL A 75 -1.49 -8.15 -5.32
CA VAL A 75 -2.92 -8.00 -5.56
C VAL A 75 -3.43 -9.04 -6.57
N THR A 76 -2.63 -9.36 -7.59
CA THR A 76 -2.96 -10.41 -8.58
C THR A 76 -3.27 -11.76 -7.93
N THR A 77 -2.51 -12.16 -6.91
CA THR A 77 -2.78 -13.39 -6.16
C THR A 77 -4.09 -13.30 -5.35
N HIS A 78 -4.49 -12.12 -4.88
CA HIS A 78 -5.80 -11.93 -4.27
C HIS A 78 -6.93 -12.02 -5.29
N VAL A 79 -6.73 -11.47 -6.50
CA VAL A 79 -7.66 -11.61 -7.64
C VAL A 79 -7.84 -13.09 -8.01
N GLU A 80 -6.76 -13.85 -8.17
CA GLU A 80 -6.82 -15.29 -8.47
C GLU A 80 -7.57 -16.09 -7.40
N ARG A 81 -7.36 -15.77 -6.11
CA ARG A 81 -8.07 -16.42 -5.01
C ARG A 81 -9.55 -16.07 -5.00
N LEU A 82 -9.88 -14.79 -5.17
CA LEU A 82 -11.28 -14.34 -5.27
C LEU A 82 -11.99 -14.94 -6.49
N THR A 83 -11.28 -15.09 -7.62
CA THR A 83 -11.83 -15.74 -8.82
C THR A 83 -12.24 -17.18 -8.53
N LYS A 84 -11.44 -17.91 -7.74
CA LYS A 84 -11.76 -19.27 -7.31
C LYS A 84 -12.89 -19.31 -6.28
N GLU A 85 -12.94 -18.33 -5.36
CA GLU A 85 -14.00 -18.21 -4.34
C GLU A 85 -15.37 -17.88 -4.97
N LEU A 86 -15.41 -16.98 -5.96
CA LEU A 86 -16.64 -16.48 -6.59
C LEU A 86 -17.02 -17.23 -7.87
N THR A 87 -16.14 -18.10 -8.38
CA THR A 87 -16.28 -18.77 -9.70
C THR A 87 -16.50 -17.83 -10.89
N ARG A 88 -16.16 -16.55 -10.73
CA ARG A 88 -16.23 -15.48 -11.76
C ARG A 88 -15.09 -14.49 -11.56
N ALA A 89 -14.86 -13.63 -12.55
CA ALA A 89 -13.94 -12.51 -12.38
C ALA A 89 -14.43 -11.59 -11.24
N PRO A 90 -13.58 -11.26 -10.25
CA PRO A 90 -13.94 -10.36 -9.18
C PRO A 90 -13.90 -8.90 -9.68
N LEU A 91 -14.82 -8.09 -9.17
CA LEU A 91 -14.83 -6.65 -9.39
C LEU A 91 -13.71 -5.97 -8.60
N LYS A 92 -13.24 -4.81 -9.06
CA LYS A 92 -12.22 -3.99 -8.39
C LYS A 92 -12.65 -3.62 -6.98
N ILE A 93 -13.93 -3.30 -6.77
CA ILE A 93 -14.45 -3.01 -5.41
C ILE A 93 -14.32 -4.21 -4.46
N GLU A 94 -14.54 -5.44 -4.95
CA GLU A 94 -14.45 -6.67 -4.14
C GLU A 94 -13.00 -6.97 -3.75
N VAL A 95 -12.08 -6.79 -4.71
CA VAL A 95 -10.64 -6.92 -4.47
C VAL A 95 -10.17 -5.86 -3.46
N PHE A 96 -10.62 -4.62 -3.63
CA PHE A 96 -10.31 -3.51 -2.74
C PHE A 96 -10.75 -3.81 -1.29
N GLU A 97 -11.98 -4.26 -1.09
CA GLU A 97 -12.48 -4.64 0.23
C GLU A 97 -11.64 -5.77 0.84
N LYS A 98 -11.36 -6.83 0.09
CA LYS A 98 -10.57 -7.98 0.57
C LYS A 98 -9.18 -7.55 1.07
N VAL A 99 -8.57 -6.55 0.46
CA VAL A 99 -7.18 -6.15 0.76
C VAL A 99 -7.05 -4.94 1.68
N TYR A 100 -8.11 -4.15 1.88
CA TYR A 100 -8.12 -3.00 2.80
C TYR A 100 -8.99 -3.19 4.04
N VAL A 101 -9.83 -4.22 4.10
CA VAL A 101 -10.51 -4.62 5.34
C VAL A 101 -9.59 -5.54 6.15
N PRO A 102 -9.31 -5.23 7.43
CA PRO A 102 -8.53 -6.11 8.28
C PRO A 102 -9.28 -7.43 8.51
N LYS A 103 -8.54 -8.55 8.58
CA LYS A 103 -9.14 -9.88 8.88
C LYS A 103 -9.84 -9.93 10.24
N SER A 104 -9.38 -9.11 11.17
CA SER A 104 -9.88 -9.03 12.54
C SER A 104 -10.15 -7.56 12.83
N GLY A 105 -11.40 -7.14 12.68
CA GLY A 105 -11.86 -5.78 12.97
C GLY A 105 -12.81 -5.22 11.92
N ASP A 106 -13.32 -4.04 12.20
CA ASP A 106 -14.25 -3.35 11.32
C ASP A 106 -13.52 -2.73 10.11
N PRO A 107 -14.23 -2.58 8.97
CA PRO A 107 -13.72 -1.83 7.84
C PRO A 107 -13.31 -0.41 8.24
N PRO A 108 -12.14 0.08 7.82
CA PRO A 108 -11.76 1.47 8.03
C PRO A 108 -12.79 2.42 7.40
N THR A 109 -13.02 3.59 8.01
CA THR A 109 -13.98 4.60 7.53
C THR A 109 -13.82 4.89 6.04
N ARG A 110 -12.58 5.02 5.56
CA ARG A 110 -12.28 5.23 4.14
C ARG A 110 -12.80 4.13 3.22
N VAL A 111 -12.75 2.86 3.63
CA VAL A 111 -13.28 1.73 2.85
C VAL A 111 -14.80 1.84 2.79
N VAL A 112 -15.45 2.13 3.92
CA VAL A 112 -16.90 2.33 4.01
C VAL A 112 -17.37 3.47 3.10
N GLU A 113 -16.73 4.64 3.20
CA GLU A 113 -17.05 5.81 2.36
C GLU A 113 -16.84 5.53 0.87
N THR A 114 -15.78 4.80 0.51
CA THR A 114 -15.51 4.42 -0.89
C THR A 114 -16.62 3.50 -1.40
N LYS A 115 -17.04 2.51 -0.59
CA LYS A 115 -18.12 1.59 -0.93
C LYS A 115 -19.48 2.29 -1.05
N GLN A 116 -19.77 3.24 -0.17
CA GLN A 116 -21.00 4.04 -0.25
C GLN A 116 -21.06 4.83 -1.55
N LYS A 117 -20.01 5.60 -1.88
CA LYS A 117 -19.91 6.34 -3.13
C LYS A 117 -20.00 5.43 -4.36
N TYR A 118 -19.36 4.27 -4.29
CA TYR A 118 -19.44 3.25 -5.34
C TYR A 118 -20.89 2.81 -5.59
N ASN A 119 -21.62 2.46 -4.53
CA ASN A 119 -23.01 2.02 -4.65
C ASN A 119 -23.93 3.14 -5.16
N GLU A 120 -23.73 4.38 -4.70
CA GLU A 120 -24.49 5.55 -5.18
C GLU A 120 -24.26 5.79 -6.67
N MET A 121 -23.00 5.77 -7.12
CA MET A 121 -22.65 5.94 -8.53
C MET A 121 -23.12 4.76 -9.39
N LYS A 122 -23.07 3.52 -8.86
CA LYS A 122 -23.61 2.34 -9.54
C LYS A 122 -25.11 2.48 -9.78
N ALA A 123 -25.88 2.84 -8.74
CA ALA A 123 -27.33 3.03 -8.84
C ALA A 123 -27.71 4.14 -9.83
N GLN A 124 -26.95 5.26 -9.84
CA GLN A 124 -27.15 6.32 -10.83
C GLN A 124 -26.88 5.85 -12.25
N ALA A 125 -25.83 5.07 -12.47
CA ALA A 125 -25.50 4.56 -13.79
C ALA A 125 -26.50 3.50 -14.29
N GLU A 126 -27.01 2.66 -13.39
CA GLU A 126 -28.08 1.70 -13.68
C GLU A 126 -29.36 2.41 -14.11
N SER A 127 -29.71 3.54 -13.48
CA SER A 127 -30.84 4.38 -13.91
C SER A 127 -30.66 4.97 -15.33
N GLN A 128 -29.42 5.06 -15.80
CA GLN A 128 -29.04 5.52 -17.13
C GLN A 128 -28.81 4.36 -18.12
N GLY A 129 -29.12 3.11 -17.71
CA GLY A 129 -28.97 1.92 -18.55
C GLY A 129 -27.55 1.39 -18.70
N LYS A 130 -26.60 1.85 -17.89
CA LYS A 130 -25.24 1.29 -17.84
C LYS A 130 -25.17 0.17 -16.79
N SER A 131 -24.45 -0.91 -17.11
CA SER A 131 -24.14 -2.00 -16.16
C SER A 131 -22.63 -2.09 -15.94
N TYR A 132 -22.23 -2.44 -14.72
CA TYR A 132 -20.84 -2.69 -14.30
C TYR A 132 -20.72 -4.06 -13.61
N ASP A 133 -21.51 -5.04 -14.03
CA ASP A 133 -21.56 -6.35 -13.37
C ASP A 133 -20.38 -7.26 -13.75
N GLU A 134 -19.73 -6.98 -14.89
CA GLU A 134 -18.56 -7.71 -15.38
C GLU A 134 -17.25 -6.94 -15.17
N ASP A 135 -17.26 -5.63 -15.39
CA ASP A 135 -16.12 -4.73 -15.18
C ASP A 135 -16.58 -3.40 -14.56
N ASP A 136 -16.06 -3.10 -13.37
CA ASP A 136 -16.32 -1.88 -12.62
C ASP A 136 -15.11 -0.93 -12.61
N SER A 137 -14.10 -1.14 -13.47
CA SER A 137 -12.85 -0.38 -13.43
C SER A 137 -13.02 1.13 -13.55
N GLU A 138 -13.88 1.59 -14.47
CA GLU A 138 -14.18 3.02 -14.65
C GLU A 138 -14.89 3.60 -13.42
N LEU A 139 -15.91 2.88 -12.94
CA LEU A 139 -16.69 3.26 -11.76
C LEU A 139 -15.82 3.30 -10.52
N PHE A 140 -14.96 2.31 -10.33
CA PHE A 140 -14.01 2.22 -9.24
C PHE A 140 -13.02 3.39 -9.27
N CYS A 141 -12.42 3.68 -10.43
CA CYS A 141 -11.52 4.83 -10.58
C CYS A 141 -12.21 6.17 -10.30
N ALA A 142 -13.50 6.31 -10.60
CA ALA A 142 -14.24 7.53 -10.30
C ALA A 142 -14.44 7.77 -8.79
N VAL A 143 -14.51 6.71 -7.98
CA VAL A 143 -14.74 6.82 -6.52
C VAL A 143 -13.46 6.83 -5.69
N VAL A 144 -12.37 6.24 -6.19
CA VAL A 144 -11.09 6.26 -5.47
C VAL A 144 -10.27 7.51 -5.80
N PRO A 145 -9.59 8.11 -4.82
CA PRO A 145 -8.78 9.29 -5.08
C PRO A 145 -7.52 8.96 -5.88
N LEU A 146 -7.18 9.85 -6.80
CA LEU A 146 -5.90 9.87 -7.51
C LEU A 146 -4.84 10.57 -6.66
N TYR A 147 -3.76 9.86 -6.30
CA TYR A 147 -2.64 10.44 -5.58
C TYR A 147 -1.33 10.24 -6.34
N LYS A 148 -0.68 11.34 -6.71
CA LYS A 148 0.59 11.34 -7.47
C LYS A 148 0.54 10.46 -8.72
N GLY A 149 -0.56 10.57 -9.48
CA GLY A 149 -0.77 9.81 -10.73
C GLY A 149 -1.07 8.33 -10.52
N ARG A 150 -1.47 7.90 -9.32
CA ARG A 150 -1.88 6.52 -9.03
C ARG A 150 -3.21 6.50 -8.31
N TRP A 151 -4.15 5.71 -8.82
CA TRP A 151 -5.42 5.44 -8.16
C TRP A 151 -5.16 4.66 -6.86
N PHE A 152 -5.84 5.06 -5.80
CA PHE A 152 -5.77 4.33 -4.54
C PHE A 152 -6.36 2.92 -4.71
N GLY A 153 -5.69 1.90 -4.16
CA GLY A 153 -6.17 0.52 -4.23
C GLY A 153 -5.75 -0.30 -5.46
N THR A 154 -5.29 0.31 -6.55
CA THR A 154 -4.99 -0.36 -7.83
C THR A 154 -3.52 -0.80 -7.99
N ARG A 155 -2.85 -1.13 -6.88
CA ARG A 155 -1.38 -1.28 -6.81
C ARG A 155 -0.79 -2.06 -8.01
N SER A 156 0.08 -1.42 -8.79
CA SER A 156 0.90 -2.00 -9.88
C SER A 156 0.14 -2.70 -11.01
N GLU A 157 -1.15 -2.45 -11.21
CA GLU A 157 -1.84 -2.76 -12.47
C GLU A 157 -1.61 -1.67 -13.54
N ALA A 158 -1.01 -0.54 -13.16
CA ALA A 158 -0.71 0.58 -14.05
C ALA A 158 0.42 0.29 -15.09
N GLU A 159 1.04 -0.89 -15.08
CA GLU A 159 2.09 -1.25 -16.05
C GLU A 159 1.59 -2.15 -17.20
N SER A 160 0.30 -2.48 -17.27
CA SER A 160 -0.24 -3.38 -18.30
C SER A 160 -1.25 -2.74 -19.27
N LEU A 161 -1.34 -1.42 -19.31
CA LEU A 161 -2.13 -0.68 -20.29
C LEU A 161 -1.24 0.36 -20.97
N SER A 162 -0.34 -0.10 -21.84
CA SER A 162 0.40 0.69 -22.82
C SER A 162 0.73 -0.16 -24.03
#